data_AF-U2RCW3-F1
#
_entry.id   AF-U2RCW3-F1
#
_cell.length_a   1.000
_cell.length_b   1.000
_cell.length_c   1.000
_cell.angle_alpha   90.00
_cell.angle_beta   90.00
_cell.angle_gamma   90.00
#
_symmetry.space_group_name_H-M   'P 1'
#
loop_
_entity.id
_entity.type
_entity.pdbx_description
1 polymer ?
#
loop_
_entity_poly.entity_id
_entity_poly.type
_entity_poly.pdbx_seq_one_letter_code
_entity_poly.pdbx_strand_id
1 'polypeptide(L)'
;MEINNVNRNSGTDVMKSVEDVTDRAASAQVEKNLFLGEYKERIIKALTFEEIKEKGIYYEIEEALENKSVAKMVISRHANFEDIKKYIEIAKKKKIPYKMIDNLVCSGDIALVVVAKDAIVHEAGDEIIITSKLEMCHLKHLPDVYYEAMESPICDFHLNIIKEEMPEYAKNYKELTFMDKLFGSKCPICQKLGGKKRG
;
A
#
# COMPACT_ATOMS: atom_id res chain seq x y z
N MET A 1 62.34 27.41 -22.70
CA MET A 1 61.82 26.15 -23.28
C MET A 1 60.68 25.70 -22.40
N GLU A 2 59.46 25.93 -22.88
CA GLU A 2 58.24 25.43 -22.27
C GLU A 2 58.11 23.94 -22.57
N ILE A 3 57.65 23.16 -21.57
CA ILE A 3 57.08 21.84 -21.82
C ILE A 3 55.79 21.75 -21.02
N ASN A 4 54.69 21.87 -21.75
CA ASN A 4 53.32 21.76 -21.26
C ASN A 4 53.08 20.39 -20.62
N ASN A 5 52.58 20.41 -19.40
CA ASN A 5 52.18 19.23 -18.65
C ASN A 5 50.80 18.78 -19.16
N VAL A 6 50.77 17.78 -20.04
CA VAL A 6 49.52 17.21 -20.56
C VAL A 6 48.91 16.32 -19.49
N ASN A 7 47.81 16.82 -18.91
CA ASN A 7 46.87 16.15 -18.04
C ASN A 7 46.43 14.79 -18.64
N ARG A 8 46.95 13.69 -18.06
CA ARG A 8 46.51 12.32 -18.35
C ARG A 8 45.74 11.77 -17.16
N ASN A 9 44.47 12.18 -17.01
CA ASN A 9 43.54 11.47 -16.12
C ASN A 9 42.06 11.55 -16.55
N SER A 10 41.75 12.00 -17.77
CA SER A 10 40.36 12.21 -18.20
C SER A 10 39.63 10.94 -18.62
N GLY A 11 40.31 9.92 -19.16
CA GLY A 11 39.66 8.73 -19.72
C GLY A 11 39.05 7.79 -18.67
N THR A 12 39.74 7.59 -17.54
CA THR A 12 39.30 6.70 -16.45
C THR A 12 38.16 7.30 -15.64
N ASP A 13 38.17 8.61 -15.40
CA ASP A 13 37.07 9.31 -14.73
C ASP A 13 35.80 9.36 -15.60
N VAL A 14 35.96 9.49 -16.92
CA VAL A 14 34.84 9.44 -17.87
C VAL A 14 34.26 8.03 -17.97
N MET A 15 35.08 6.97 -18.03
CA MET A 15 34.56 5.60 -18.05
C MET A 15 33.81 5.24 -16.75
N LYS A 16 34.36 5.60 -15.59
CA LYS A 16 33.72 5.34 -14.29
C LYS A 16 32.39 6.08 -14.13
N SER A 17 32.31 7.34 -14.60
CA SER A 17 31.05 8.10 -14.56
C SER A 17 30.00 7.55 -15.53
N VAL A 18 30.41 7.00 -16.68
CA VAL A 18 29.50 6.31 -17.61
C VAL A 18 28.96 5.01 -17.00
N GLU A 19 29.83 4.20 -16.38
CA GLU A 19 29.45 2.98 -15.66
C GLU A 19 28.45 3.28 -14.53
N ASP A 20 28.73 4.29 -13.70
CA ASP A 20 27.83 4.73 -12.62
C ASP A 20 26.47 5.24 -13.15
N VAL A 21 26.43 5.83 -14.36
CA VAL A 21 25.18 6.27 -14.99
C VAL A 21 24.40 5.09 -15.55
N THR A 22 25.07 4.11 -16.16
CA THR A 22 24.43 2.89 -16.67
C THR A 22 23.87 2.03 -15.55
N ASP A 23 24.57 1.91 -14.42
CA ASP A 23 24.10 1.15 -13.27
C ASP A 23 22.88 1.80 -12.63
N ARG A 24 22.89 3.13 -12.46
CA ARG A 24 21.72 3.89 -11.99
C ARG A 24 20.53 3.75 -12.92
N ALA A 25 20.76 3.82 -14.24
CA ALA A 25 19.70 3.65 -15.22
C ALA A 25 19.11 2.23 -15.18
N ALA A 26 19.94 1.20 -15.00
CA ALA A 26 19.51 -0.18 -14.84
C ALA A 26 18.70 -0.37 -13.54
N SER A 27 19.16 0.14 -12.40
CA SER A 27 18.41 0.09 -11.14
C SER A 27 17.07 0.82 -11.22
N ALA A 28 17.04 2.01 -11.81
CA ALA A 28 15.80 2.75 -12.02
C ALA A 28 14.81 2.01 -12.94
N GLN A 29 15.31 1.26 -13.92
CA GLN A 29 14.48 0.44 -14.79
C GLN A 29 13.88 -0.76 -14.05
N VAL A 30 14.66 -1.41 -13.18
CA VAL A 30 14.17 -2.49 -12.30
C VAL A 30 13.09 -1.97 -11.35
N GLU A 31 13.30 -0.82 -10.72
CA GLU A 31 12.29 -0.22 -9.83
C GLU A 31 11.00 0.17 -10.56
N LYS A 32 11.10 0.70 -11.79
CA LYS A 32 9.91 0.95 -12.62
C LYS A 32 9.13 -0.31 -12.93
N ASN A 33 9.82 -1.42 -13.19
CA ASN A 33 9.17 -2.69 -13.48
C ASN A 33 8.41 -3.21 -12.24
N LEU A 34 8.84 -2.85 -11.03
CA LEU A 34 8.12 -3.17 -9.80
C LEU A 34 6.85 -2.32 -9.62
N PHE A 35 6.93 -1.00 -9.84
CA PHE A 35 5.83 -0.06 -9.58
C PHE A 35 5.01 0.31 -10.82
N LEU A 36 4.64 -0.70 -11.62
CA LEU A 36 3.72 -0.52 -12.73
C LEU A 36 4.18 0.56 -13.74
N GLY A 37 5.48 0.60 -14.02
CA GLY A 37 6.10 1.53 -14.97
C GLY A 37 6.26 2.97 -14.45
N GLU A 38 5.98 3.21 -13.17
CA GLU A 38 6.12 4.51 -12.52
C GLU A 38 7.39 4.55 -11.66
N TYR A 39 7.98 5.73 -11.49
CA TYR A 39 9.19 5.89 -10.68
C TYR A 39 8.86 5.78 -9.18
N LYS A 40 9.69 5.05 -8.42
CA LYS A 40 9.53 4.86 -6.98
C LYS A 40 9.36 6.17 -6.21
N GLU A 41 10.15 7.20 -6.55
CA GLU A 41 10.10 8.52 -5.92
C GLU A 41 8.74 9.23 -6.07
N ARG A 42 7.85 8.76 -6.95
CA ARG A 42 6.51 9.31 -7.16
C ARG A 42 5.41 8.46 -6.56
N ILE A 43 5.72 7.31 -5.96
CA ILE A 43 4.71 6.39 -5.45
C ILE A 43 4.31 6.84 -4.06
N ILE A 44 3.05 7.24 -3.87
CA ILE A 44 2.51 7.62 -2.56
C ILE A 44 2.28 6.36 -1.72
N LYS A 45 1.54 5.39 -2.27
CA LYS A 45 1.27 4.09 -1.66
C LYS A 45 1.07 3.03 -2.74
N ALA A 46 1.32 1.78 -2.39
CA ALA A 46 1.17 0.62 -3.26
C ALA A 46 0.48 -0.53 -2.53
N LEU A 47 -0.29 -1.33 -3.27
CA LEU A 47 -0.80 -2.61 -2.81
C LEU A 47 -0.31 -3.76 -3.68
N THR A 48 -0.02 -4.87 -3.03
CA THR A 48 0.28 -6.16 -3.68
C THR A 48 -0.98 -6.89 -4.16
N PHE A 49 -0.81 -7.93 -4.98
CA PHE A 49 -1.90 -8.83 -5.38
C PHE A 49 -2.55 -9.55 -4.20
N GLU A 50 -1.79 -9.86 -3.15
CA GLU A 50 -2.36 -10.50 -1.96
C GLU A 50 -3.15 -9.49 -1.12
N GLU A 51 -2.63 -8.27 -0.95
CA GLU A 51 -3.34 -7.23 -0.19
C GLU A 51 -4.68 -6.82 -0.84
N ILE A 52 -4.77 -6.73 -2.17
CA ILE A 52 -6.06 -6.37 -2.78
C ILE A 52 -7.17 -7.41 -2.52
N LYS A 53 -6.80 -8.70 -2.33
CA LYS A 53 -7.72 -9.80 -2.02
C LYS A 53 -8.21 -9.78 -0.57
N GLU A 54 -7.52 -9.07 0.32
CA GLU A 54 -7.92 -9.03 1.73
C GLU A 54 -9.26 -8.33 1.93
N LYS A 55 -10.00 -8.78 2.95
CA LYS A 55 -11.29 -8.21 3.35
C LYS A 55 -11.16 -6.74 3.70
N GLY A 56 -12.21 -5.97 3.46
CA GLY A 56 -12.25 -4.54 3.72
C GLY A 56 -11.37 -3.74 2.77
N ILE A 57 -11.17 -2.48 3.13
CA ILE A 57 -10.42 -1.48 2.36
C ILE A 57 -9.13 -1.16 3.11
N TYR A 58 -8.02 -1.03 2.38
CA TYR A 58 -6.83 -0.33 2.88
C TYR A 58 -7.08 1.18 2.78
N TYR A 59 -7.46 1.80 3.89
CA TYR A 59 -7.85 3.21 3.93
C TYR A 59 -6.67 4.15 3.69
N GLU A 60 -5.44 3.66 3.82
CA GLU A 60 -4.21 4.32 3.42
C GLU A 60 -4.20 4.63 1.91
N ILE A 61 -4.85 3.80 1.09
CA ILE A 61 -5.06 4.11 -0.34
C ILE A 61 -6.11 5.21 -0.50
N GLU A 62 -7.16 5.20 0.32
CA GLU A 62 -8.14 6.28 0.31
C GLU A 62 -7.48 7.63 0.67
N GLU A 63 -6.67 7.65 1.73
CA GLU A 63 -5.92 8.81 2.19
C GLU A 63 -4.87 9.25 1.16
N ALA A 64 -4.15 8.31 0.54
CA ALA A 64 -3.22 8.62 -0.54
C ALA A 64 -3.91 9.29 -1.75
N LEU A 65 -5.15 8.90 -2.06
CA LEU A 65 -5.95 9.53 -3.11
C LEU A 65 -6.51 10.91 -2.71
N GLU A 66 -6.47 11.28 -1.43
CA GLU A 66 -6.79 12.63 -0.95
C GLU A 66 -5.57 13.56 -0.94
N ASN A 67 -4.36 13.01 -1.12
CA ASN A 67 -3.13 13.80 -1.14
C ASN A 67 -3.17 14.84 -2.27
N LYS A 68 -2.83 16.10 -1.95
CA LYS A 68 -2.81 17.22 -2.93
C LYS A 68 -1.85 16.99 -4.11
N SER A 69 -0.80 16.21 -3.90
CA SER A 69 0.19 15.87 -4.93
C SER A 69 -0.29 14.74 -5.84
N VAL A 70 -1.41 14.06 -5.56
CA VAL A 70 -1.87 12.91 -6.35
C VAL A 70 -2.12 13.32 -7.81
N ALA A 71 -1.61 12.49 -8.72
CA ALA A 71 -1.83 12.62 -10.16
C ALA A 71 -2.86 11.59 -10.64
N LYS A 72 -2.68 10.33 -10.26
CA LYS A 72 -3.46 9.19 -10.77
C LYS A 72 -3.27 7.96 -9.91
N MET A 73 -4.16 6.98 -10.11
CA MET A 73 -3.97 5.60 -9.67
C MET A 73 -3.62 4.72 -10.87
N VAL A 74 -2.67 3.80 -10.71
CA VAL A 74 -2.30 2.83 -11.75
C VAL A 74 -2.56 1.44 -11.22
N ILE A 75 -3.19 0.61 -12.04
CA ILE A 75 -3.62 -0.73 -11.66
C ILE A 75 -3.11 -1.73 -12.70
N SER A 76 -2.65 -2.89 -12.23
CA SER A 76 -2.32 -4.02 -13.10
C SER A 76 -3.58 -4.62 -13.72
N ARG A 77 -3.57 -4.90 -15.02
CA ARG A 77 -4.66 -5.62 -15.72
C ARG A 77 -4.81 -7.07 -15.26
N HIS A 78 -3.82 -7.62 -14.57
CA HIS A 78 -3.89 -8.95 -13.98
C HIS A 78 -4.61 -8.96 -12.62
N ALA A 79 -4.91 -7.79 -12.04
CA ALA A 79 -5.67 -7.70 -10.81
C ALA A 79 -7.10 -8.23 -11.03
N ASN A 80 -7.56 -9.12 -10.16
CA ASN A 80 -8.94 -9.59 -10.19
C ASN A 80 -9.87 -8.39 -10.02
N PHE A 81 -10.86 -8.29 -10.90
CA PHE A 81 -11.78 -7.16 -10.93
C PHE A 81 -12.58 -7.01 -9.63
N GLU A 82 -13.02 -8.12 -9.02
CA GLU A 82 -13.81 -8.07 -7.78
C GLU A 82 -13.01 -7.47 -6.62
N ASP A 83 -11.71 -7.81 -6.53
CA ASP A 83 -10.82 -7.34 -5.48
C ASP A 83 -10.47 -5.85 -5.66
N ILE A 84 -10.23 -5.42 -6.91
CA ILE A 84 -9.77 -4.06 -7.21
C ILE A 84 -10.90 -3.04 -7.33
N LYS A 85 -12.14 -3.49 -7.59
CA LYS A 85 -13.31 -2.63 -7.83
C LYS A 85 -13.51 -1.61 -6.71
N LYS A 86 -13.31 -2.01 -5.44
CA LYS A 86 -13.42 -1.11 -4.28
C LYS A 86 -12.52 0.13 -4.39
N TYR A 87 -11.29 -0.03 -4.86
CA TYR A 87 -10.36 1.09 -5.04
C TYR A 87 -10.68 1.93 -6.28
N ILE A 88 -11.16 1.31 -7.35
CA ILE A 88 -11.66 2.03 -8.53
C ILE A 88 -12.83 2.95 -8.15
N GLU A 89 -13.76 2.46 -7.33
CA GLU A 89 -14.91 3.24 -6.87
C GLU A 89 -14.48 4.43 -5.98
N ILE A 90 -13.49 4.23 -5.09
CA ILE A 90 -12.90 5.31 -4.30
C ILE A 90 -12.28 6.38 -5.20
N ALA A 91 -11.45 6.00 -6.17
CA ALA A 91 -10.82 6.95 -7.09
C ALA A 91 -11.86 7.72 -7.92
N LYS A 92 -12.91 7.04 -8.42
CA LYS A 92 -14.03 7.69 -9.12
C LYS A 92 -14.75 8.71 -8.24
N LYS A 93 -15.07 8.34 -7.00
CA LYS A 93 -15.74 9.23 -6.02
C LYS A 93 -14.91 10.49 -5.76
N LYS A 94 -13.58 10.34 -5.64
CA LYS A 94 -12.64 11.45 -5.43
C LYS A 94 -12.24 12.18 -6.73
N LYS A 95 -12.75 11.74 -7.90
CA LYS A 95 -12.43 12.28 -9.23
C LYS A 95 -10.93 12.21 -9.57
N ILE A 96 -10.23 11.19 -9.05
CA ILE A 96 -8.84 10.91 -9.38
C ILE A 96 -8.79 10.02 -10.62
N PRO A 97 -8.02 10.39 -11.68
CA PRO A 97 -7.83 9.54 -12.84
C PRO A 97 -7.23 8.19 -12.46
N TYR A 98 -7.67 7.11 -13.11
CA TYR A 98 -7.01 5.81 -13.00
C TYR A 98 -6.76 5.20 -14.37
N LYS A 99 -5.67 4.41 -14.49
CA LYS A 99 -5.36 3.63 -15.70
C LYS A 99 -5.06 2.18 -15.34
N MET A 100 -5.50 1.28 -16.21
CA MET A 100 -5.15 -0.14 -16.16
C MET A 100 -4.00 -0.37 -17.14
N ILE A 101 -2.90 -0.97 -16.69
CA ILE A 101 -1.77 -1.31 -17.55
C ILE A 101 -1.60 -2.81 -17.65
N ASP A 102 -1.25 -3.27 -18.84
CA ASP A 102 -0.74 -4.61 -19.09
C ASP A 102 0.71 -4.40 -19.47
N ASN A 103 1.62 -4.83 -18.60
CA ASN A 103 3.04 -4.72 -18.88
C ASN A 103 3.65 -6.09 -18.63
N LEU A 104 3.93 -6.82 -19.71
CA LEU A 104 4.61 -8.11 -19.70
C LEU A 104 6.00 -8.04 -19.03
N VAL A 105 6.55 -6.84 -18.86
CA VAL A 105 7.85 -6.58 -18.20
C VAL A 105 7.69 -6.25 -16.70
N CYS A 106 6.47 -6.03 -16.20
CA CYS A 106 6.23 -5.88 -14.77
C CYS A 106 6.34 -7.25 -14.09
N SER A 107 7.51 -7.56 -13.54
CA SER A 107 7.81 -8.80 -12.82
C SER A 107 7.53 -8.70 -11.31
N GLY A 108 6.70 -7.75 -10.88
CA GLY A 108 6.47 -7.42 -9.47
C GLY A 108 5.10 -7.86 -8.96
N ASP A 109 5.00 -8.06 -7.65
CA ASP A 109 3.75 -8.47 -6.97
C ASP A 109 2.78 -7.30 -6.73
N ILE A 110 3.05 -6.12 -7.29
CA ILE A 110 2.25 -4.91 -7.12
C ILE A 110 1.04 -4.94 -8.06
N ALA A 111 -0.15 -4.82 -7.47
CA ALA A 111 -1.41 -4.77 -8.19
C ALA A 111 -1.93 -3.35 -8.40
N LEU A 112 -1.61 -2.42 -7.49
CA LEU A 112 -2.10 -1.04 -7.49
C LEU A 112 -1.02 -0.09 -6.96
N VAL A 113 -0.87 1.07 -7.58
CA VAL A 113 -0.08 2.19 -7.05
C VAL A 113 -0.86 3.50 -7.14
N VAL A 114 -0.70 4.34 -6.12
CA VAL A 114 -1.12 5.75 -6.12
C VAL A 114 0.10 6.61 -6.43
N VAL A 115 -0.01 7.48 -7.43
CA VAL A 115 1.15 8.18 -8.01
C VAL A 115 0.99 9.68 -7.87
N ALA A 116 2.04 10.34 -7.39
CA ALA A 116 2.16 11.78 -7.30
C ALA A 116 2.52 12.44 -8.64
N LYS A 117 2.23 13.74 -8.76
CA LYS A 117 2.62 14.58 -9.90
C LYS A 117 4.13 14.67 -10.05
N ASP A 118 4.80 14.89 -8.93
CA ASP A 118 6.25 15.09 -8.80
C ASP A 118 6.83 14.11 -7.78
N ALA A 119 8.16 14.10 -7.65
CA ALA A 119 8.85 13.30 -6.62
C ALA A 119 8.41 13.72 -5.21
N ILE A 120 8.30 12.76 -4.31
CA ILE A 120 7.91 12.94 -2.91
C ILE A 120 8.97 12.33 -1.98
N VAL A 121 9.02 12.85 -0.76
CA VAL A 121 9.87 12.32 0.31
C VAL A 121 8.98 11.60 1.30
N HIS A 122 9.28 10.32 1.54
CA HIS A 122 8.66 9.56 2.62
C HIS A 122 9.40 9.85 3.93
N GLU A 123 8.64 10.15 4.98
CA GLU A 123 9.19 10.30 6.32
C GLU A 123 9.64 8.94 6.86
N ALA A 124 10.48 8.94 7.89
CA ALA A 124 10.91 7.69 8.53
C ALA A 124 9.70 6.93 9.09
N GLY A 125 9.50 5.70 8.63
CA GLY A 125 8.35 4.85 8.99
C GLY A 125 7.17 4.92 8.02
N ASP A 126 7.21 5.77 6.99
CA ASP A 126 6.20 5.79 5.93
C ASP A 126 6.55 4.79 4.82
N GLU A 127 6.01 3.58 4.91
CA GLU A 127 6.27 2.53 3.93
C GLU A 127 5.43 2.70 2.66
N ILE A 128 6.05 2.54 1.49
CA ILE A 128 5.36 2.61 0.19
C ILE A 128 4.40 1.44 0.02
N ILE A 129 4.88 0.23 0.30
CA ILE A 129 4.08 -1.00 0.25
C ILE A 129 3.43 -1.15 1.62
N ILE A 130 2.11 -1.33 1.65
CA ILE A 130 1.36 -1.37 2.90
C ILE A 130 1.56 -2.72 3.58
N THR A 131 1.86 -2.71 4.88
CA THR A 131 1.90 -3.92 5.70
C THR A 131 0.52 -4.60 5.72
N SER A 132 0.49 -5.92 5.52
CA SER A 132 -0.78 -6.66 5.48
C SER A 132 -1.58 -6.52 6.79
N LYS A 133 -2.91 -6.57 6.75
CA LYS A 133 -3.74 -6.45 7.96
C LYS A 133 -3.49 -7.57 8.96
N LEU A 134 -3.20 -8.77 8.47
CA LEU A 134 -2.86 -9.90 9.33
C LEU A 134 -1.53 -9.67 10.04
N GLU A 135 -0.50 -9.23 9.31
CA GLU A 135 0.79 -8.88 9.91
C GLU A 135 0.66 -7.72 10.89
N MET A 136 -0.14 -6.70 10.58
CA MET A 136 -0.43 -5.62 11.52
C MET A 136 -1.08 -6.15 12.82
N CYS A 137 -2.01 -7.11 12.73
CA CYS A 137 -2.55 -7.76 13.92
C CYS A 137 -1.42 -8.39 14.76
N HIS A 138 -0.48 -9.10 14.13
CA HIS A 138 0.64 -9.75 14.82
C HIS A 138 1.60 -8.76 15.46
N LEU A 139 1.94 -7.67 14.75
CA LEU A 139 2.78 -6.58 15.27
C LEU A 139 2.16 -5.91 16.50
N LYS A 140 0.82 -5.84 16.55
CA LYS A 140 0.05 -5.33 17.70
C LYS A 140 -0.27 -6.39 18.74
N HIS A 141 0.26 -7.61 18.59
CA HIS A 141 -0.02 -8.74 19.48
C HIS A 141 -1.53 -9.02 19.62
N LEU A 142 -2.28 -8.88 18.51
CA LEU A 142 -3.69 -9.24 18.41
C LEU A 142 -3.82 -10.59 17.72
N PRO A 143 -4.65 -11.52 18.23
CA PRO A 143 -4.88 -12.80 17.57
C PRO A 143 -5.56 -12.64 16.20
N ASP A 144 -5.38 -13.62 15.31
CA ASP A 144 -5.91 -13.63 13.93
C ASP A 144 -7.44 -13.40 13.85
N VAL A 145 -8.17 -13.71 14.92
CA VAL A 145 -9.62 -13.47 14.99
C VAL A 145 -9.99 -12.01 14.73
N TYR A 146 -9.12 -11.04 15.03
CA TYR A 146 -9.36 -9.64 14.71
C TYR A 146 -9.38 -9.42 13.19
N TYR A 147 -8.43 -10.01 12.45
CA TYR A 147 -8.45 -10.02 11.00
C TYR A 147 -9.66 -10.80 10.44
N GLU A 148 -9.93 -12.00 10.97
CA GLU A 148 -11.06 -12.84 10.53
C GLU A 148 -12.41 -12.11 10.65
N ALA A 149 -12.56 -11.29 11.71
CA ALA A 149 -13.76 -10.55 12.06
C ALA A 149 -13.98 -9.25 11.27
N MET A 150 -13.05 -8.85 10.39
CA MET A 150 -13.27 -7.70 9.51
C MET A 150 -14.58 -7.84 8.72
N GLU A 151 -15.22 -6.71 8.46
CA GLU A 151 -16.54 -6.53 7.83
C GLU A 151 -17.73 -7.08 8.63
N SER A 152 -17.49 -7.66 9.81
CA SER A 152 -18.51 -8.19 10.71
C SER A 152 -18.89 -7.19 11.81
N PRO A 153 -20.14 -7.23 12.32
CA PRO A 153 -20.51 -6.50 13.52
C PRO A 153 -19.76 -7.02 14.76
N ILE A 154 -19.05 -6.13 15.45
CA ILE A 154 -18.30 -6.43 16.69
C ILE A 154 -18.77 -5.55 17.84
N CYS A 155 -18.59 -6.03 19.07
CA CYS A 155 -18.98 -5.25 20.24
C CYS A 155 -18.03 -4.08 20.51
N ASP A 156 -18.54 -3.05 21.17
CA ASP A 156 -17.80 -1.80 21.47
C ASP A 156 -16.45 -2.05 22.16
N PHE A 157 -16.37 -3.07 23.01
CA PHE A 157 -15.12 -3.46 23.66
C PHE A 157 -14.02 -3.81 22.64
N HIS A 158 -14.33 -4.66 21.65
CA HIS A 158 -13.37 -5.04 20.63
C HIS A 158 -13.14 -3.94 19.61
N LEU A 159 -14.17 -3.15 19.31
CA LEU A 159 -14.02 -2.00 18.43
C LEU A 159 -13.09 -0.94 19.03
N ASN A 160 -13.13 -0.73 20.35
CA ASN A 160 -12.21 0.19 21.04
C ASN A 160 -10.77 -0.30 20.99
N ILE A 161 -10.52 -1.61 21.13
CA ILE A 161 -9.17 -2.18 20.96
C ILE A 161 -8.63 -1.88 19.56
N ILE A 162 -9.45 -2.08 18.52
CA ILE A 162 -9.02 -1.78 17.14
C ILE A 162 -8.74 -0.28 16.97
N LYS A 163 -9.60 0.60 17.51
CA LYS A 163 -9.38 2.06 17.43
C LYS A 163 -8.10 2.52 18.14
N GLU A 164 -7.67 1.80 19.18
CA GLU A 164 -6.45 2.11 19.92
C GLU A 164 -5.19 1.54 19.23
N GLU A 165 -5.27 0.29 18.78
CA GLU A 165 -4.10 -0.46 18.30
C GLU A 165 -3.84 -0.31 16.79
N MET A 166 -4.91 -0.23 15.99
CA MET A 166 -4.92 -0.20 14.52
C MET A 166 -6.01 0.76 13.99
N PRO A 167 -5.95 2.07 14.34
CA PRO A 167 -6.99 3.04 14.00
C PRO A 167 -7.30 3.12 12.49
N GLU A 168 -6.29 2.93 11.64
CA GLU A 168 -6.39 2.88 10.17
C GLU A 168 -7.38 1.81 9.67
N TYR A 169 -7.56 0.73 10.43
CA TYR A 169 -8.47 -0.37 10.09
C TYR A 169 -9.79 -0.35 10.85
N ALA A 170 -10.03 0.62 11.74
CA ALA A 170 -11.26 0.70 12.51
C ALA A 170 -12.52 0.75 11.63
N LYS A 171 -12.44 1.43 10.47
CA LYS A 171 -13.53 1.54 9.49
C LYS A 171 -13.83 0.21 8.76
N ASN A 172 -12.97 -0.81 8.89
CA ASN A 172 -13.23 -2.14 8.34
C ASN A 172 -14.15 -2.98 9.23
N TYR A 173 -14.58 -2.46 10.39
CA TYR A 173 -15.48 -3.16 11.30
C TYR A 173 -16.84 -2.47 11.35
N LYS A 174 -17.89 -3.26 11.57
CA LYS A 174 -19.24 -2.74 11.81
C LYS A 174 -19.49 -2.70 13.31
N GLU A 175 -20.18 -1.67 13.76
CA GLU A 175 -20.63 -1.61 15.16
C GLU A 175 -21.80 -2.58 15.36
N LEU A 176 -21.73 -3.40 16.41
CA LEU A 176 -22.82 -4.32 16.76
C LEU A 176 -23.94 -3.56 17.46
N THR A 177 -25.00 -3.30 16.72
CA THR A 177 -26.14 -2.53 17.20
C THR A 177 -27.10 -3.36 18.07
N PHE A 178 -28.06 -2.68 18.71
CA PHE A 178 -29.13 -3.34 19.46
C PHE A 178 -29.99 -4.26 18.58
N MET A 179 -30.27 -3.84 17.34
CA MET A 179 -31.07 -4.63 16.39
C MET A 179 -30.33 -5.92 16.02
N ASP A 180 -29.02 -5.86 15.79
CA ASP A 180 -28.20 -7.03 15.49
C ASP A 180 -28.28 -8.06 16.63
N LYS A 181 -28.20 -7.60 17.88
CA LYS A 181 -28.32 -8.48 19.07
C LYS A 181 -29.70 -9.14 19.16
N LEU A 182 -30.77 -8.41 18.81
CA LEU A 182 -32.13 -8.93 18.83
C LEU A 182 -32.33 -10.06 17.80
N PHE A 183 -31.66 -9.98 16.65
CA PHE A 183 -31.64 -11.05 15.64
C PHE A 183 -30.57 -12.12 15.89
N GLY A 184 -29.94 -12.12 17.07
CA GLY A 184 -29.01 -13.16 17.49
C GLY A 184 -27.58 -12.99 16.97
N SER A 185 -27.24 -11.87 16.33
CA SER A 185 -25.87 -11.56 15.95
C SER A 185 -24.99 -11.44 17.20
N LYS A 186 -23.84 -12.09 17.16
CA LYS A 186 -22.85 -12.11 18.25
C LYS A 186 -21.53 -11.58 17.71
N CYS A 187 -20.77 -10.93 18.58
CA CYS A 187 -19.41 -10.52 18.26
C CYS A 187 -18.56 -11.79 17.99
N PRO A 188 -18.02 -11.99 16.78
CA PRO A 188 -17.23 -13.19 16.45
C PRO A 188 -15.95 -13.30 17.30
N ILE A 189 -15.35 -12.16 17.64
CA ILE A 189 -14.17 -12.11 18.51
C ILE A 189 -14.52 -12.61 19.92
N CYS A 190 -15.65 -12.18 20.49
CA CYS A 190 -16.13 -12.71 21.77
C CYS A 190 -16.37 -14.23 21.72
N GLN A 191 -16.92 -14.74 20.62
CA GLN A 191 -17.21 -16.16 20.47
C GLN A 191 -15.92 -16.99 20.45
N LYS A 192 -14.87 -16.51 19.77
CA LYS A 192 -13.59 -17.20 19.68
C LYS A 192 -12.77 -17.12 20.98
N LEU A 193 -12.74 -15.95 21.62
CA LEU A 193 -11.92 -15.70 22.83
C LEU A 193 -12.63 -16.08 24.14
N GLY A 194 -13.91 -16.44 24.08
CA GLY A 194 -14.72 -16.77 25.26
C GLY A 194 -15.03 -15.53 26.12
N GLY A 195 -15.42 -14.42 25.47
CA GLY A 195 -15.88 -13.19 26.14
C GLY A 195 -15.15 -11.92 25.70
N LYS A 196 -15.31 -10.84 26.47
CA LYS A 196 -14.66 -9.55 26.26
C LYS A 196 -13.20 -9.60 26.71
N LYS A 197 -12.37 -10.26 25.91
CA LYS A 197 -10.92 -10.37 26.12
C LYS A 197 -10.20 -9.77 24.92
N ARG A 198 -9.03 -9.18 25.16
CA ARG A 198 -8.17 -8.67 24.10
C ARG A 198 -7.61 -9.81 23.24
N GLY A 199 -7.30 -10.94 23.85
CA GLY A 199 -6.49 -12.00 23.25
C GLY A 199 -5.44 -12.40 24.26
#